data_AF-A0A4U1JD29-F1
#
_entry.id   AF-A0A4U1JD29-F1
#
_cell.length_a   1.000
_cell.length_b   1.000
_cell.length_c   1.000
_cell.angle_alpha   90.00
_cell.angle_beta   90.00
_cell.angle_gamma   90.00
#
_symmetry.space_group_name_H-M   'P 1'
#
loop_
_entity.id
_entity.type
_entity.pdbx_description
1 polymer ?
#
loop_
_entity_poly.entity_id
_entity_poly.type
_entity_poly.pdbx_seq_one_letter_code
_entity_poly.pdbx_strand_id
1 'polypeptide(L)'
;MLRTRLLSAAFAATSLAILGCGSDTVSEKPPVPPPSEDPAGLAPPEEPAGLSACEGPGKVMAMSQIFLGDTKRDGTPDPTGGWKAYGYDLDGRASTKSSVGLCKPRAGGSPAAVYPDGEEGRDNSFGKNILPVILGLSSDLSTQANEAISDGEFTIMLDMSTLGTASDCNGLSSKLYGGADLGAPPKWDGTDQWPLLPELLNNDMDPTSAKIVFPKSYVVKDTWVSGTKGTVKLSLSISGFSITLDINSAVITVDLDADRNGGTNGTIAGVIETEALIAEITKVAAAFDESFCDPMSPTLQSILNQIRQASDIMKDGTQDPAVECNGISIGLGFNAKAVQLGPVAPKGEPPPDPCAPMP
;
A
#
# COMPACT_ATOMS: atom_id res chain seq x y z
N MET A 1 15.66 -36.19 35.94
CA MET A 1 16.26 -37.41 36.51
C MET A 1 17.56 -37.04 37.21
N LEU A 2 17.70 -37.55 38.42
CA LEU A 2 18.70 -37.25 39.44
C LEU A 2 20.07 -37.89 39.09
N ARG A 3 21.18 -37.15 39.29
CA ARG A 3 22.42 -37.54 40.02
C ARG A 3 23.61 -36.67 39.56
N THR A 4 24.06 -35.69 40.34
CA THR A 4 25.04 -35.77 41.47
C THR A 4 26.48 -36.11 41.03
N ARG A 5 27.45 -35.23 41.35
CA ARG A 5 28.66 -35.44 42.20
C ARG A 5 29.67 -34.30 41.98
N LEU A 6 29.93 -33.47 43.02
CA LEU A 6 31.09 -33.49 43.97
C LEU A 6 32.39 -32.92 43.34
N LEU A 7 33.30 -32.17 43.99
CA LEU A 7 33.44 -31.44 45.27
C LEU A 7 34.92 -30.91 45.25
N SER A 8 35.20 -29.78 45.92
CA SER A 8 36.50 -29.40 46.54
C SER A 8 37.73 -29.10 45.65
N ALA A 9 38.32 -27.90 45.63
CA ALA A 9 38.95 -27.05 46.67
C ALA A 9 40.49 -27.19 46.71
N ALA A 10 41.21 -26.06 46.71
CA ALA A 10 42.31 -25.69 47.62
C ALA A 10 43.33 -24.71 47.00
N PHE A 11 43.58 -23.59 47.72
CA PHE A 11 44.88 -22.92 48.06
C PHE A 11 45.91 -22.62 46.93
N ALA A 12 46.75 -21.57 46.94
CA ALA A 12 47.04 -20.43 47.79
C ALA A 12 47.91 -19.44 46.96
N ALA A 13 48.03 -18.21 47.44
CA ALA A 13 48.86 -17.13 46.93
C ALA A 13 50.34 -17.48 46.68
N THR A 14 51.04 -16.76 45.79
CA THR A 14 52.15 -15.84 46.15
C THR A 14 52.54 -15.01 44.92
N SER A 15 52.75 -13.72 45.16
CA SER A 15 53.16 -12.67 44.24
C SER A 15 54.60 -12.85 43.71
N LEU A 16 54.82 -12.54 42.43
CA LEU A 16 56.13 -12.10 41.92
C LEU A 16 55.91 -10.91 40.98
N ALA A 17 56.47 -9.77 41.37
CA ALA A 17 56.43 -8.54 40.58
C ALA A 17 57.46 -8.61 39.44
N ILE A 18 57.02 -8.27 38.23
CA ILE A 18 57.92 -7.91 37.12
C ILE A 18 57.50 -6.52 36.65
N LEU A 19 58.39 -5.56 36.85
CA LEU A 19 58.35 -4.23 36.25
C LEU A 19 58.63 -4.37 34.74
N GLY A 20 57.59 -4.20 33.93
CA GLY A 20 57.70 -4.04 32.48
C GLY A 20 57.17 -2.67 32.07
N CYS A 21 58.06 -1.79 31.61
CA CYS A 21 57.68 -0.59 30.87
C CYS A 21 57.14 -1.01 29.50
N GLY A 22 55.82 -1.19 29.40
CA GLY A 22 55.09 -1.35 28.14
C GLY A 22 54.34 -0.06 27.84
N SER A 23 54.65 0.55 26.70
CA SER A 23 53.96 1.74 26.17
C SER A 23 52.46 1.48 26.07
N ASP A 24 51.63 2.32 26.70
CA ASP A 24 50.18 2.29 26.59
C ASP A 24 49.75 2.65 25.16
N THR A 25 49.75 1.67 24.26
CA THR A 25 48.92 1.74 23.06
C THR A 25 47.50 1.44 23.51
N VAL A 26 46.70 2.50 23.64
CA VAL A 26 45.24 2.39 23.68
C VAL A 26 44.85 1.57 22.46
N SER A 27 44.48 0.30 22.69
CA SER A 27 43.96 -0.57 21.65
C SER A 27 42.56 -0.07 21.36
N GLU A 28 42.50 0.94 20.49
CA GLU A 28 41.27 1.48 19.95
C GLU A 28 40.60 0.31 19.25
N LYS A 29 39.54 -0.21 19.87
CA LYS A 29 38.70 -1.25 19.28
C LYS A 29 38.35 -0.75 17.87
N PRO A 30 38.61 -1.53 16.80
CA PRO A 30 38.27 -1.11 15.45
C PRO A 30 36.84 -0.57 15.44
N PRO A 31 36.58 0.58 14.79
CA PRO A 31 35.23 1.13 14.72
C PRO A 31 34.31 0.00 14.28
N VAL A 32 33.25 -0.24 15.07
CA VAL A 32 32.22 -1.20 14.72
C VAL A 32 31.78 -0.81 13.31
N PRO A 33 31.89 -1.69 12.30
CA PRO A 33 31.43 -1.35 10.97
C PRO A 33 29.98 -0.88 11.08
N PRO A 34 29.59 0.18 10.33
CA PRO A 34 28.21 0.59 10.32
C PRO A 34 27.33 -0.64 10.09
N PRO A 35 26.20 -0.77 10.81
CA PRO A 35 25.31 -1.90 10.62
C PRO A 35 25.06 -2.07 9.12
N SER A 36 25.18 -3.30 8.63
CA SER A 36 24.95 -3.60 7.23
C SER A 36 23.56 -3.10 6.86
N GLU A 37 23.47 -2.26 5.84
CA GLU A 37 22.17 -1.85 5.31
C GLU A 37 21.40 -3.10 4.89
N ASP A 38 20.10 -3.11 5.19
CA ASP A 38 19.22 -4.19 4.76
C ASP A 38 19.25 -4.29 3.23
N PRO A 39 19.19 -5.51 2.66
CA PRO A 39 19.19 -5.68 1.22
C PRO A 39 17.91 -5.09 0.62
N ALA A 40 17.93 -4.69 -0.65
CA ALA A 40 16.70 -4.31 -1.35
C ALA A 40 15.72 -5.49 -1.46
N GLY A 41 14.44 -5.18 -1.34
CA GLY A 41 13.32 -6.08 -1.57
C GLY A 41 12.87 -6.08 -3.03
N LEU A 42 11.61 -6.46 -3.24
CA LEU A 42 11.03 -6.58 -4.57
C LEU A 42 10.63 -5.22 -5.13
N ALA A 43 11.29 -4.80 -6.20
CA ALA A 43 10.87 -3.64 -6.99
C ALA A 43 9.80 -4.00 -8.05
N PRO A 44 9.02 -3.01 -8.54
CA PRO A 44 8.25 -3.16 -9.77
C PRO A 44 9.14 -3.60 -10.93
N PRO A 45 8.61 -4.35 -11.93
CA PRO A 45 9.39 -4.72 -13.11
C PRO A 45 10.04 -3.51 -13.77
N GLU A 46 11.36 -3.50 -13.93
CA GLU A 46 12.06 -2.39 -14.58
C GLU A 46 11.74 -2.31 -16.08
N GLU A 47 11.74 -1.10 -16.64
CA GLU A 47 11.65 -0.89 -18.09
C GLU A 47 12.95 -1.35 -18.77
N PRO A 48 12.93 -2.38 -19.63
CA PRO A 48 14.11 -2.79 -20.39
C PRO A 48 14.59 -1.68 -21.33
N ALA A 49 15.91 -1.55 -21.49
CA ALA A 49 16.47 -0.63 -22.46
C ALA A 49 16.16 -1.07 -23.91
N GLY A 50 15.81 -0.10 -24.76
CA GLY A 50 15.68 -0.32 -26.20
C GLY A 50 14.36 -0.96 -26.64
N LEU A 51 13.32 -0.95 -25.80
CA LEU A 51 11.99 -1.34 -26.21
C LEU A 51 11.47 -0.45 -27.35
N SER A 52 10.72 -1.05 -28.27
CA SER A 52 9.92 -0.34 -29.26
C SER A 52 8.70 0.30 -28.59
N ALA A 53 8.21 1.39 -29.16
CA ALA A 53 6.97 1.99 -28.71
C ALA A 53 5.80 1.00 -28.82
N CYS A 54 4.85 1.07 -27.88
CA CYS A 54 3.61 0.31 -27.99
C CYS A 54 2.78 0.84 -29.16
N GLU A 55 2.37 -0.08 -30.02
CA GLU A 55 1.55 0.22 -31.20
C GLU A 55 0.34 -0.71 -31.24
N GLY A 56 -0.83 -0.14 -31.49
CA GLY A 56 -2.08 -0.90 -31.64
C GLY A 56 -3.28 -0.20 -31.05
N PRO A 57 -4.44 -0.87 -31.02
CA PRO A 57 -5.61 -0.34 -30.32
C PRO A 57 -5.33 -0.19 -28.83
N GLY A 58 -5.86 0.88 -28.22
CA GLY A 58 -5.87 1.06 -26.78
C GLY A 58 -6.88 0.13 -26.10
N LYS A 59 -6.77 0.01 -24.78
CA LYS A 59 -7.70 -0.75 -23.95
C LYS A 59 -7.99 0.00 -22.67
N VAL A 60 -9.25 -0.04 -22.24
CA VAL A 60 -9.66 0.41 -20.92
C VAL A 60 -9.96 -0.83 -20.08
N MET A 61 -9.37 -0.92 -18.90
CA MET A 61 -9.64 -2.00 -17.95
C MET A 61 -10.13 -1.42 -16.63
N ALA A 62 -11.22 -1.97 -16.12
CA ALA A 62 -11.73 -1.69 -14.78
C ALA A 62 -11.26 -2.76 -13.80
N MET A 63 -11.04 -2.37 -12.54
CA MET A 63 -10.84 -3.33 -11.46
C MET A 63 -12.13 -4.13 -11.27
N SER A 64 -12.06 -5.44 -11.43
CA SER A 64 -13.17 -6.36 -11.22
C SER A 64 -13.14 -7.00 -9.83
N GLN A 65 -12.02 -6.85 -9.12
CA GLN A 65 -11.82 -7.36 -7.76
C GLN A 65 -10.69 -6.58 -7.10
N ILE A 66 -10.78 -6.33 -5.79
CA ILE A 66 -9.75 -5.69 -4.97
C ILE A 66 -9.39 -6.57 -3.76
N PHE A 67 -8.12 -6.61 -3.39
CA PHE A 67 -7.61 -7.34 -2.24
C PHE A 67 -6.90 -6.37 -1.29
N LEU A 68 -7.44 -6.23 -0.08
CA LEU A 68 -6.97 -5.21 0.88
C LEU A 68 -5.79 -5.70 1.74
N GLY A 69 -5.56 -7.02 1.80
CA GLY A 69 -4.49 -7.65 2.60
C GLY A 69 -4.97 -8.67 3.64
N ASP A 70 -6.26 -8.99 3.67
CA ASP A 70 -6.88 -10.00 4.52
C ASP A 70 -7.23 -11.30 3.77
N THR A 71 -6.85 -11.37 2.49
CA THR A 71 -7.03 -12.50 1.60
C THR A 71 -5.74 -12.73 0.82
N LYS A 72 -5.61 -13.91 0.20
CA LYS A 72 -4.62 -14.19 -0.83
C LYS A 72 -5.11 -13.67 -2.19
N ARG A 73 -4.23 -13.66 -3.18
CA ARG A 73 -4.55 -13.22 -4.57
C ARG A 73 -5.63 -14.06 -5.26
N ASP A 74 -5.92 -15.26 -4.75
CA ASP A 74 -7.01 -16.11 -5.23
C ASP A 74 -8.34 -15.88 -4.48
N GLY A 75 -8.38 -14.92 -3.55
CA GLY A 75 -9.54 -14.61 -2.71
C GLY A 75 -9.67 -15.47 -1.45
N THR A 76 -8.79 -16.45 -1.24
CA THR A 76 -8.81 -17.26 -0.01
C THR A 76 -8.53 -16.38 1.21
N PRO A 77 -9.35 -16.43 2.28
CA PRO A 77 -9.10 -15.67 3.50
C PRO A 77 -7.73 -15.98 4.13
N ASP A 78 -7.00 -14.92 4.47
CA ASP A 78 -5.75 -14.96 5.24
C ASP A 78 -5.58 -13.65 6.03
N PRO A 79 -6.38 -13.44 7.10
CA PRO A 79 -6.45 -12.17 7.82
C PRO A 79 -5.16 -11.80 8.57
N THR A 80 -4.18 -12.72 8.63
CA THR A 80 -2.91 -12.49 9.34
C THR A 80 -1.70 -12.43 8.42
N GLY A 81 -1.77 -13.07 7.26
CA GLY A 81 -0.66 -13.24 6.33
C GLY A 81 -0.90 -12.65 4.94
N GLY A 82 -2.15 -12.37 4.54
CA GLY A 82 -2.49 -11.95 3.18
C GLY A 82 -1.71 -10.72 2.71
N TRP A 83 -1.59 -9.72 3.58
CA TRP A 83 -0.93 -8.44 3.32
C TRP A 83 0.50 -8.59 2.79
N LYS A 84 1.20 -9.67 3.16
CA LYS A 84 2.61 -9.90 2.83
C LYS A 84 2.88 -10.03 1.33
N ALA A 85 1.86 -10.44 0.56
CA ALA A 85 1.99 -10.67 -0.89
C ALA A 85 1.66 -9.44 -1.75
N TYR A 86 1.33 -8.31 -1.12
CA TYR A 86 0.93 -7.07 -1.79
C TYR A 86 1.91 -5.94 -1.48
N GLY A 87 2.14 -5.07 -2.46
CA GLY A 87 3.10 -3.98 -2.37
C GLY A 87 4.41 -4.26 -3.09
N TYR A 88 5.35 -3.34 -2.95
CA TYR A 88 6.72 -3.38 -3.45
C TYR A 88 7.64 -2.80 -2.36
N ASP A 89 8.95 -2.99 -2.53
CA ASP A 89 9.96 -2.24 -1.82
C ASP A 89 9.96 -0.78 -2.32
N LEU A 90 9.63 0.14 -1.42
CA LEU A 90 9.46 1.57 -1.66
C LEU A 90 10.70 2.37 -1.22
N ASP A 91 11.46 1.87 -0.24
CA ASP A 91 12.60 2.56 0.38
C ASP A 91 13.98 1.93 0.09
N GLY A 92 13.98 0.80 -0.62
CA GLY A 92 15.18 0.05 -0.98
C GLY A 92 15.66 -0.91 0.11
N ARG A 93 14.83 -1.25 1.11
CA ARG A 93 15.25 -1.99 2.32
C ARG A 93 14.22 -3.03 2.73
N ALA A 94 14.53 -4.30 2.48
CA ALA A 94 13.82 -5.45 3.03
C ALA A 94 14.05 -5.58 4.55
N SER A 95 13.22 -4.88 5.31
CA SER A 95 13.34 -4.61 6.72
C SER A 95 12.80 -5.73 7.61
N THR A 96 13.39 -5.84 8.79
CA THR A 96 13.07 -6.85 9.81
C THR A 96 12.87 -6.18 11.17
N LYS A 97 12.40 -6.94 12.16
CA LYS A 97 12.24 -6.45 13.54
C LYS A 97 13.54 -5.93 14.19
N SER A 98 14.70 -6.30 13.64
CA SER A 98 16.02 -5.92 14.13
C SER A 98 16.72 -4.89 13.25
N SER A 99 16.06 -4.43 12.18
CA SER A 99 16.59 -3.41 11.29
C SER A 99 16.85 -2.11 12.02
N VAL A 100 17.85 -1.39 11.51
CA VAL A 100 18.33 -0.12 12.05
C VAL A 100 18.53 0.85 10.90
N GLY A 101 18.58 2.15 11.18
CA GLY A 101 18.71 3.17 10.13
C GLY A 101 17.39 3.53 9.43
N LEU A 102 16.27 2.99 9.91
CA LEU A 102 14.92 3.36 9.51
C LEU A 102 14.42 4.53 10.37
N CYS A 103 13.40 5.25 9.90
CA CYS A 103 12.74 6.31 10.67
C CYS A 103 12.20 5.77 11.99
N LYS A 104 12.09 6.67 12.98
CA LYS A 104 11.62 6.31 14.33
C LYS A 104 10.13 6.03 14.29
N PRO A 105 9.66 4.89 14.84
CA PRO A 105 8.24 4.65 14.98
C PRO A 105 7.59 5.75 15.82
N ARG A 106 6.39 6.14 15.41
CA ARG A 106 5.68 7.27 16.02
C ARG A 106 4.74 6.82 17.14
N ALA A 107 4.37 7.74 18.02
CA ALA A 107 3.35 7.53 19.06
C ALA A 107 3.60 6.30 19.95
N GLY A 108 4.88 5.99 20.22
CA GLY A 108 5.28 4.83 21.03
C GLY A 108 5.23 3.48 20.30
N GLY A 109 5.13 3.49 18.97
CA GLY A 109 5.20 2.29 18.14
C GLY A 109 6.48 1.49 18.38
N SER A 110 6.39 0.17 18.27
CA SER A 110 7.54 -0.71 18.44
C SER A 110 8.19 -1.01 17.09
N PRO A 111 9.53 -0.84 16.94
CA PRO A 111 10.27 -1.29 15.76
C PRO A 111 9.92 -2.72 15.34
N ALA A 112 9.76 -3.63 16.30
CA ALA A 112 9.45 -5.03 16.04
C ALA A 112 8.06 -5.26 15.46
N ALA A 113 7.15 -4.29 15.60
CA ALA A 113 5.81 -4.33 15.04
C ALA A 113 5.76 -3.67 13.65
N VAL A 114 6.40 -2.51 13.47
CA VAL A 114 6.30 -1.75 12.21
C VAL A 114 7.30 -2.16 11.15
N TYR A 115 8.59 -2.33 11.49
CA TYR A 115 9.66 -2.56 10.51
C TYR A 115 9.61 -3.87 9.73
N PRO A 116 9.04 -4.99 10.23
CA PRO A 116 9.09 -6.22 9.43
C PRO A 116 8.23 -6.10 8.16
N ASP A 117 8.87 -6.29 7.02
CA ASP A 117 8.20 -6.26 5.73
C ASP A 117 7.44 -7.55 5.42
N GLY A 118 6.74 -7.52 4.28
CA GLY A 118 6.09 -8.66 3.67
C GLY A 118 7.07 -9.64 3.03
N GLU A 119 6.52 -10.54 2.22
CA GLU A 119 7.32 -11.48 1.43
C GLU A 119 8.17 -10.69 0.43
N GLU A 120 9.42 -11.12 0.23
CA GLU A 120 10.36 -10.47 -0.67
C GLU A 120 10.66 -8.99 -0.33
N GLY A 121 10.46 -8.56 0.93
CA GLY A 121 10.74 -7.18 1.35
C GLY A 121 9.72 -6.16 0.83
N ARG A 122 8.44 -6.54 0.74
CA ARG A 122 7.37 -5.63 0.32
C ARG A 122 6.90 -4.77 1.49
N ASP A 123 6.83 -3.47 1.26
CA ASP A 123 6.27 -2.53 2.22
C ASP A 123 4.73 -2.53 2.15
N ASN A 124 4.08 -2.90 3.27
CA ASN A 124 2.62 -2.86 3.37
C ASN A 124 2.14 -2.78 4.83
N SER A 125 2.56 -1.73 5.54
CA SER A 125 2.11 -1.46 6.91
C SER A 125 0.60 -1.20 6.98
N PHE A 126 -0.03 -0.69 5.91
CA PHE A 126 -1.48 -0.59 5.83
C PHE A 126 -2.15 -1.95 6.03
N GLY A 127 -1.82 -2.95 5.19
CA GLY A 127 -2.41 -4.29 5.30
C GLY A 127 -2.06 -5.00 6.62
N LYS A 128 -0.87 -4.74 7.16
CA LYS A 128 -0.39 -5.37 8.41
C LYS A 128 -0.96 -4.77 9.69
N ASN A 129 -0.97 -3.43 9.78
CA ASN A 129 -1.19 -2.70 11.03
C ASN A 129 -2.46 -1.86 11.03
N ILE A 130 -2.96 -1.44 9.86
CA ILE A 130 -4.19 -0.62 9.74
C ILE A 130 -5.41 -1.48 9.47
N LEU A 131 -5.33 -2.36 8.46
CA LEU A 131 -6.46 -3.18 8.04
C LEU A 131 -7.06 -4.00 9.19
N PRO A 132 -6.28 -4.63 10.10
CA PRO A 132 -6.87 -5.35 11.24
C PRO A 132 -7.67 -4.46 12.20
N VAL A 133 -7.30 -3.17 12.32
CA VAL A 133 -8.05 -2.19 13.14
C VAL A 133 -9.40 -1.90 12.48
N ILE A 134 -9.41 -1.68 11.16
CA ILE A 134 -10.65 -1.43 10.40
C ILE A 134 -11.54 -2.69 10.40
N LEU A 135 -10.96 -3.88 10.23
CA LEU A 135 -11.68 -5.15 10.30
C LEU A 135 -12.24 -5.45 11.69
N GLY A 136 -11.65 -4.90 12.74
CA GLY A 136 -12.22 -4.93 14.09
C GLY A 136 -13.52 -4.12 14.23
N LEU A 137 -13.75 -3.15 13.34
CA LEU A 137 -14.97 -2.34 13.28
C LEU A 137 -15.98 -2.89 12.28
N SER A 138 -15.52 -3.34 11.10
CA SER A 138 -16.33 -3.98 10.05
C SER A 138 -15.57 -5.19 9.51
N SER A 139 -15.94 -6.38 9.98
CA SER A 139 -15.24 -7.63 9.66
C SER A 139 -15.40 -8.10 8.21
N ASP A 140 -16.36 -7.54 7.48
CA ASP A 140 -16.75 -7.89 6.12
C ASP A 140 -16.35 -6.82 5.10
N LEU A 141 -15.55 -5.83 5.49
CA LEU A 141 -15.01 -4.74 4.66
C LEU A 141 -14.60 -5.18 3.25
N SER A 142 -13.72 -6.19 3.16
CA SER A 142 -13.19 -6.67 1.88
C SER A 142 -14.25 -7.39 1.05
N THR A 143 -15.20 -8.07 1.69
CA THR A 143 -16.33 -8.70 1.00
C THR A 143 -17.22 -7.62 0.40
N GLN A 144 -17.62 -6.62 1.19
CA GLN A 144 -18.47 -5.53 0.74
C GLN A 144 -17.84 -4.71 -0.37
N ALA A 145 -16.53 -4.41 -0.28
CA ALA A 145 -15.83 -3.70 -1.35
C ALA A 145 -15.89 -4.45 -2.69
N ASN A 146 -15.78 -5.79 -2.65
CA ASN A 146 -15.89 -6.62 -3.85
C ASN A 146 -17.33 -6.83 -4.32
N GLU A 147 -18.30 -6.88 -3.41
CA GLU A 147 -19.73 -6.89 -3.74
C GLU A 147 -20.11 -5.60 -4.46
N ALA A 148 -19.70 -4.43 -3.94
CA ALA A 148 -19.94 -3.14 -4.59
C ALA A 148 -19.33 -3.05 -6.00
N ILE A 149 -18.12 -3.60 -6.22
CA ILE A 149 -17.53 -3.72 -7.57
C ILE A 149 -18.35 -4.68 -8.45
N SER A 150 -18.78 -5.81 -7.89
CA SER A 150 -19.57 -6.83 -8.60
C SER A 150 -20.98 -6.34 -8.96
N ASP A 151 -21.55 -5.43 -8.18
CA ASP A 151 -22.86 -4.83 -8.41
C ASP A 151 -22.78 -3.57 -9.30
N GLY A 152 -21.56 -3.12 -9.61
CA GLY A 152 -21.32 -1.98 -10.50
C GLY A 152 -21.35 -0.62 -9.82
N GLU A 153 -21.32 -0.56 -8.49
CA GLU A 153 -21.44 0.69 -7.74
C GLU A 153 -20.22 1.60 -7.92
N PHE A 154 -19.02 1.03 -8.03
CA PHE A 154 -17.80 1.76 -8.34
C PHE A 154 -16.72 0.85 -8.96
N THR A 155 -15.74 1.46 -9.60
CA THR A 155 -14.47 0.80 -9.95
C THR A 155 -13.36 1.83 -10.16
N ILE A 156 -12.14 1.37 -10.38
CA ILE A 156 -11.03 2.17 -10.91
C ILE A 156 -10.70 1.67 -12.30
N MET A 157 -10.55 2.59 -13.25
CA MET A 157 -10.26 2.29 -14.64
C MET A 157 -8.88 2.77 -15.06
N LEU A 158 -8.16 1.91 -15.75
CA LEU A 158 -6.91 2.19 -16.45
C LEU A 158 -7.17 2.25 -17.95
N ASP A 159 -7.07 3.45 -18.52
CA ASP A 159 -7.07 3.66 -19.96
C ASP A 159 -5.62 3.60 -20.46
N MET A 160 -5.27 2.53 -21.15
CA MET A 160 -3.96 2.27 -21.71
C MET A 160 -4.00 2.56 -23.21
N SER A 161 -3.66 3.79 -23.58
CA SER A 161 -3.59 4.18 -25.00
C SER A 161 -2.53 3.34 -25.71
N THR A 162 -2.78 3.01 -26.98
CA THR A 162 -1.85 2.28 -27.86
C THR A 162 -1.28 0.96 -27.32
N LEU A 163 -1.93 0.32 -26.34
CA LEU A 163 -1.44 -0.89 -25.67
C LEU A 163 -1.02 -2.00 -26.66
N GLY A 164 -1.83 -2.25 -27.69
CA GLY A 164 -1.56 -3.32 -28.65
C GLY A 164 -1.47 -4.70 -27.99
N THR A 165 -0.76 -5.64 -28.61
CA THR A 165 -0.59 -7.02 -28.12
C THR A 165 0.87 -7.41 -27.90
N ALA A 166 1.81 -6.46 -27.97
CA ALA A 166 3.21 -6.74 -27.72
C ALA A 166 3.41 -7.10 -26.24
N SER A 167 4.21 -8.15 -25.96
CA SER A 167 4.59 -8.54 -24.60
C SER A 167 5.58 -7.57 -23.97
N ASP A 168 6.31 -6.83 -24.81
CA ASP A 168 7.34 -5.89 -24.41
C ASP A 168 7.26 -4.65 -25.32
N CYS A 169 6.91 -3.51 -24.74
CA CYS A 169 6.86 -2.23 -25.45
C CYS A 169 6.83 -1.07 -24.45
N ASN A 170 7.15 0.14 -24.87
CA ASN A 170 7.16 1.31 -23.98
C ASN A 170 6.48 2.54 -24.58
N GLY A 171 6.54 3.66 -23.85
CA GLY A 171 6.11 4.95 -24.36
C GLY A 171 4.60 5.08 -24.55
N LEU A 172 3.80 4.23 -23.89
CA LEU A 172 2.36 4.41 -23.88
C LEU A 172 1.95 5.40 -22.80
N SER A 173 1.04 6.32 -23.14
CA SER A 173 0.36 7.15 -22.16
C SER A 173 -0.78 6.35 -21.55
N SER A 174 -0.90 6.36 -20.23
CA SER A 174 -2.06 5.79 -19.56
C SER A 174 -2.74 6.82 -18.68
N LYS A 175 -4.03 6.63 -18.42
CA LYS A 175 -4.83 7.49 -17.55
C LYS A 175 -5.58 6.65 -16.55
N LEU A 176 -5.74 7.17 -15.34
CA LEU A 176 -6.58 6.56 -14.32
C LEU A 176 -7.87 7.38 -14.16
N TYR A 177 -9.00 6.68 -14.19
CA TYR A 177 -10.32 7.23 -13.93
C TYR A 177 -10.97 6.50 -12.77
N GLY A 178 -11.89 7.17 -12.09
CA GLY A 178 -12.84 6.52 -11.19
C GLY A 178 -14.12 6.22 -11.97
N GLY A 179 -14.67 5.03 -11.76
CA GLY A 179 -15.98 4.65 -12.25
C GLY A 179 -17.04 4.91 -11.20
N ALA A 180 -18.09 5.66 -11.56
CA ALA A 180 -19.27 5.90 -10.73
C ALA A 180 -20.28 4.75 -10.87
N ASP A 181 -21.43 4.82 -10.21
CA ASP A 181 -22.47 3.79 -10.31
C ASP A 181 -22.86 3.50 -11.78
N LEU A 182 -22.67 2.25 -12.20
CA LEU A 182 -23.03 1.73 -13.53
C LEU A 182 -24.55 1.56 -13.70
N GLY A 183 -25.29 1.51 -12.58
CA GLY A 183 -26.73 1.32 -12.51
C GLY A 183 -27.19 -0.14 -12.70
N ALA A 184 -26.25 -1.06 -12.90
CA ALA A 184 -26.46 -2.49 -13.01
C ALA A 184 -25.14 -3.25 -12.81
N PRO A 185 -25.19 -4.54 -12.44
CA PRO A 185 -24.01 -5.39 -12.42
C PRO A 185 -23.30 -5.42 -13.79
N PRO A 186 -21.97 -5.21 -13.85
CA PRO A 186 -21.19 -5.27 -15.07
C PRO A 186 -21.21 -6.67 -15.70
N LYS A 187 -21.16 -6.72 -17.03
CA LYS A 187 -21.11 -7.97 -17.80
C LYS A 187 -19.71 -8.55 -17.88
N TRP A 188 -18.69 -7.70 -17.77
CA TRP A 188 -17.28 -8.03 -17.92
C TRP A 188 -16.92 -8.62 -19.29
N ASP A 189 -17.64 -8.24 -20.34
CA ASP A 189 -17.46 -8.70 -21.72
C ASP A 189 -16.74 -7.67 -22.62
N GLY A 190 -16.25 -6.57 -22.04
CA GLY A 190 -15.62 -5.46 -22.76
C GLY A 190 -16.60 -4.42 -23.31
N THR A 191 -17.91 -4.59 -23.09
CA THR A 191 -18.94 -3.66 -23.58
C THR A 191 -19.51 -2.73 -22.53
N ASP A 192 -19.20 -2.95 -21.25
CA ASP A 192 -19.65 -2.10 -20.15
C ASP A 192 -19.11 -0.67 -20.33
N GLN A 193 -20.00 0.31 -20.45
CA GLN A 193 -19.65 1.73 -20.54
C GLN A 193 -19.77 2.37 -19.17
N TRP A 194 -18.64 2.48 -18.48
CA TRP A 194 -18.63 2.89 -17.09
C TRP A 194 -18.65 4.42 -16.95
N PRO A 195 -19.64 5.02 -16.26
CA PRO A 195 -19.68 6.46 -16.05
C PRO A 195 -18.47 6.97 -15.27
N LEU A 196 -17.93 8.13 -15.61
CA LEU A 196 -16.72 8.66 -14.99
C LEU A 196 -17.05 9.50 -13.76
N LEU A 197 -16.32 9.29 -12.66
CA LEU A 197 -16.38 10.14 -11.48
C LEU A 197 -15.76 11.51 -11.78
N PRO A 198 -16.54 12.61 -11.71
CA PRO A 198 -16.05 13.96 -12.03
C PRO A 198 -14.92 14.42 -11.10
N GLU A 199 -14.83 13.88 -9.88
CA GLU A 199 -13.81 14.22 -8.87
C GLU A 199 -12.39 13.85 -9.33
N LEU A 200 -12.24 12.92 -10.28
CA LEU A 200 -10.96 12.51 -10.86
C LEU A 200 -10.68 13.15 -12.22
N LEU A 201 -11.46 14.17 -12.62
CA LEU A 201 -11.29 14.93 -13.86
C LEU A 201 -10.84 16.38 -13.59
N ASN A 202 -9.90 16.89 -14.38
CA ASN A 202 -9.49 18.30 -14.31
C ASN A 202 -10.64 19.23 -14.72
N ASN A 203 -11.51 18.76 -15.62
CA ASN A 203 -12.77 19.38 -15.99
C ASN A 203 -13.88 18.35 -15.79
N ASP A 204 -14.79 18.65 -14.86
CA ASP A 204 -15.90 17.79 -14.42
C ASP A 204 -16.97 17.52 -15.50
N MET A 205 -16.77 18.02 -16.72
CA MET A 205 -17.61 17.77 -17.89
C MET A 205 -16.84 17.16 -19.07
N ASP A 206 -15.51 17.00 -18.97
CA ASP A 206 -14.66 16.50 -20.05
C ASP A 206 -14.11 15.10 -19.71
N PRO A 207 -14.62 14.03 -20.36
CA PRO A 207 -14.21 12.65 -20.09
C PRO A 207 -12.76 12.36 -20.48
N THR A 208 -12.08 13.26 -21.20
CA THR A 208 -10.67 13.08 -21.59
C THR A 208 -9.69 13.69 -20.59
N SER A 209 -10.19 14.42 -19.60
CA SER A 209 -9.42 15.32 -18.74
C SER A 209 -8.91 14.69 -17.43
N ALA A 210 -8.66 13.38 -17.41
CA ALA A 210 -8.15 12.66 -16.24
C ALA A 210 -7.08 13.44 -15.47
N LYS A 211 -7.22 13.54 -14.15
CA LYS A 211 -6.22 14.17 -13.27
C LYS A 211 -4.93 13.35 -13.20
N ILE A 212 -5.07 12.03 -13.25
CA ILE A 212 -3.97 11.09 -13.07
C ILE A 212 -3.56 10.57 -14.44
N VAL A 213 -2.36 10.95 -14.86
CA VAL A 213 -1.76 10.58 -16.14
C VAL A 213 -0.40 9.95 -15.89
N PHE A 214 -0.17 8.81 -16.53
CA PHE A 214 1.08 8.09 -16.56
C PHE A 214 1.70 8.23 -17.96
N PRO A 215 2.56 9.25 -18.19
CA PRO A 215 3.04 9.58 -19.54
C PRO A 215 4.09 8.61 -20.09
N LYS A 216 4.61 7.70 -19.26
CA LYS A 216 5.71 6.79 -19.60
C LYS A 216 5.45 5.39 -19.07
N SER A 217 4.23 4.91 -19.22
CA SER A 217 3.94 3.50 -18.92
C SER A 217 4.67 2.60 -19.93
N TYR A 218 4.81 1.34 -19.58
CA TYR A 218 5.38 0.31 -20.44
C TYR A 218 4.76 -1.05 -20.16
N VAL A 219 5.00 -2.00 -21.05
CA VAL A 219 4.70 -3.41 -20.87
C VAL A 219 6.01 -4.18 -20.95
N VAL A 220 6.23 -5.10 -20.01
CA VAL A 220 7.39 -6.00 -20.00
C VAL A 220 6.92 -7.39 -19.58
N LYS A 221 7.21 -8.41 -20.39
CA LYS A 221 6.74 -9.79 -20.17
C LYS A 221 5.24 -9.88 -19.86
N ASP A 222 4.43 -9.14 -20.62
CA ASP A 222 2.98 -9.02 -20.44
C ASP A 222 2.52 -8.32 -19.14
N THR A 223 3.42 -7.82 -18.30
CA THR A 223 3.07 -6.97 -17.17
C THR A 223 3.07 -5.51 -17.61
N TRP A 224 1.91 -4.84 -17.53
CA TRP A 224 1.85 -3.39 -17.65
C TRP A 224 2.35 -2.73 -16.37
N VAL A 225 3.12 -1.66 -16.52
CA VAL A 225 3.64 -0.84 -15.42
C VAL A 225 3.35 0.63 -15.73
N SER A 226 2.78 1.34 -14.76
CA SER A 226 2.52 2.79 -14.83
C SER A 226 3.76 3.66 -15.09
N GLY A 227 4.95 3.16 -14.77
CA GLY A 227 6.26 3.79 -15.00
C GLY A 227 6.55 4.99 -14.09
N THR A 228 5.77 6.08 -14.18
CA THR A 228 5.96 7.26 -13.33
C THR A 228 5.26 7.12 -11.99
N LYS A 229 6.01 7.34 -10.90
CA LYS A 229 5.44 7.50 -9.55
C LYS A 229 4.62 8.81 -9.48
N GLY A 230 3.39 8.74 -9.00
CA GLY A 230 2.49 9.89 -8.85
C GLY A 230 1.54 9.74 -7.65
N THR A 231 0.65 10.70 -7.41
CA THR A 231 -0.38 10.53 -6.38
C THR A 231 -1.65 9.94 -6.99
N VAL A 232 -2.06 8.78 -6.49
CA VAL A 232 -3.32 8.13 -6.85
C VAL A 232 -4.31 8.34 -5.72
N LYS A 233 -5.49 8.87 -6.04
CA LYS A 233 -6.61 8.99 -5.09
C LYS A 233 -7.54 7.80 -5.30
N LEU A 234 -7.60 6.92 -4.31
CA LEU A 234 -8.48 5.75 -4.33
C LEU A 234 -9.61 5.97 -3.34
N SER A 235 -10.83 6.15 -3.83
CA SER A 235 -12.02 6.21 -3.00
C SER A 235 -12.64 4.81 -2.90
N LEU A 236 -12.68 4.28 -1.68
CA LEU A 236 -13.32 3.00 -1.36
C LEU A 236 -14.68 3.28 -0.73
N SER A 237 -15.75 2.88 -1.41
CA SER A 237 -17.11 2.92 -0.87
C SER A 237 -17.43 1.60 -0.19
N ILE A 238 -17.73 1.65 1.11
CA ILE A 238 -18.00 0.50 1.97
C ILE A 238 -19.19 0.86 2.84
N SER A 239 -20.21 0.00 2.95
CA SER A 239 -21.35 0.21 3.88
C SER A 239 -21.98 1.62 3.82
N GLY A 240 -22.01 2.27 2.64
CA GLY A 240 -22.57 3.60 2.47
C GLY A 240 -21.66 4.78 2.89
N PHE A 241 -20.41 4.53 3.29
CA PHE A 241 -19.39 5.57 3.51
C PHE A 241 -18.24 5.43 2.52
N SER A 242 -17.53 6.53 2.24
CA SER A 242 -16.39 6.54 1.33
C SER A 242 -15.11 6.98 2.04
N ILE A 243 -14.10 6.12 2.03
CA ILE A 243 -12.75 6.44 2.51
C ILE A 243 -11.90 6.79 1.29
N THR A 244 -11.30 7.98 1.29
CA THR A 244 -10.33 8.35 0.25
C THR A 244 -8.91 8.10 0.74
N LEU A 245 -8.17 7.29 -0.03
CA LEU A 245 -6.76 7.01 0.19
C LEU A 245 -5.95 7.82 -0.82
N ASP A 246 -5.23 8.84 -0.33
CA ASP A 246 -4.26 9.59 -1.11
C ASP A 246 -2.92 8.83 -1.08
N ILE A 247 -2.69 8.00 -2.09
CA ILE A 247 -1.49 7.15 -2.22
C ILE A 247 -0.42 7.93 -3.01
N ASN A 248 0.58 8.45 -2.31
CA ASN A 248 1.73 9.15 -2.89
C ASN A 248 2.75 8.16 -3.44
N SER A 249 3.55 8.64 -4.41
CA SER A 249 4.59 7.86 -5.08
C SER A 249 4.07 6.51 -5.63
N ALA A 250 2.79 6.47 -5.99
CA ALA A 250 2.08 5.28 -6.36
C ALA A 250 2.66 4.66 -7.64
N VAL A 251 2.86 3.35 -7.61
CA VAL A 251 3.15 2.51 -8.77
C VAL A 251 2.05 1.47 -8.90
N ILE A 252 1.52 1.36 -10.11
CA ILE A 252 0.53 0.35 -10.46
C ILE A 252 1.14 -0.62 -11.48
N THR A 253 0.93 -1.90 -11.25
CA THR A 253 1.28 -3.00 -12.16
C THR A 253 0.10 -3.94 -12.36
N VAL A 254 0.02 -4.60 -13.52
CA VAL A 254 -0.96 -5.67 -13.77
C VAL A 254 -0.43 -6.64 -14.82
N ASP A 255 -0.56 -7.94 -14.57
CA ASP A 255 -0.25 -8.98 -15.55
C ASP A 255 -1.41 -9.09 -16.53
N LEU A 256 -1.18 -8.79 -17.81
CA LEU A 256 -2.22 -8.71 -18.82
C LEU A 256 -2.49 -10.08 -19.45
N ASP A 257 -3.76 -10.37 -19.71
CA ASP A 257 -4.15 -11.53 -20.52
C ASP A 257 -3.62 -11.37 -21.95
N ALA A 258 -3.40 -12.50 -22.65
CA ALA A 258 -2.84 -12.49 -24.01
C ALA A 258 -3.72 -11.74 -25.03
N ASP A 259 -5.03 -11.74 -24.83
CA ASP A 259 -6.01 -11.03 -25.66
C ASP A 259 -6.27 -9.58 -25.20
N ARG A 260 -5.60 -9.16 -24.12
CA ARG A 260 -5.76 -7.85 -23.47
C ARG A 260 -7.19 -7.56 -23.05
N ASN A 261 -8.00 -8.58 -22.74
CA ASN A 261 -9.37 -8.38 -22.22
C ASN A 261 -9.47 -8.49 -20.70
N GLY A 262 -8.37 -8.79 -20.03
CA GLY A 262 -8.29 -8.78 -18.58
C GLY A 262 -6.86 -8.64 -18.09
N GLY A 263 -6.75 -8.59 -16.77
CA GLY A 263 -5.48 -8.65 -16.08
C GLY A 263 -5.63 -9.26 -14.70
N THR A 264 -4.57 -9.88 -14.23
CA THR A 264 -4.48 -10.53 -12.92
C THR A 264 -3.22 -10.07 -12.20
N ASN A 265 -3.08 -10.46 -10.93
CA ASN A 265 -1.94 -10.10 -10.08
C ASN A 265 -1.66 -8.59 -10.02
N GLY A 266 -2.70 -7.77 -10.23
CA GLY A 266 -2.60 -6.33 -10.14
C GLY A 266 -2.07 -5.92 -8.77
N THR A 267 -1.21 -4.90 -8.74
CA THR A 267 -0.68 -4.33 -7.51
C THR A 267 -0.71 -2.81 -7.60
N ILE A 268 -1.24 -2.16 -6.56
CA ILE A 268 -1.09 -0.72 -6.31
C ILE A 268 -0.19 -0.62 -5.07
N ALA A 269 0.96 0.03 -5.19
CA ALA A 269 1.87 0.25 -4.08
C ALA A 269 2.22 1.73 -3.95
N GLY A 270 2.40 2.22 -2.73
CA GLY A 270 2.85 3.60 -2.48
C GLY A 270 2.78 3.97 -1.00
N VAL A 271 2.71 5.25 -0.70
CA VAL A 271 2.75 5.78 0.68
C VAL A 271 1.57 6.70 0.95
N ILE A 272 0.85 6.46 2.04
CA ILE A 272 -0.19 7.37 2.53
C ILE A 272 0.40 8.25 3.64
N GLU A 273 0.15 9.56 3.60
CA GLU A 273 0.55 10.44 4.70
C GLU A 273 -0.30 10.16 5.96
N THR A 274 0.36 9.88 7.10
CA THR A 274 -0.29 9.39 8.31
C THR A 274 -1.42 10.29 8.80
N GLU A 275 -1.18 11.60 8.90
CA GLU A 275 -2.20 12.54 9.40
C GLU A 275 -3.31 12.79 8.36
N ALA A 276 -3.03 12.62 7.06
CA ALA A 276 -4.06 12.68 6.04
C ALA A 276 -5.02 11.48 6.17
N LEU A 277 -4.48 10.26 6.38
CA LEU A 277 -5.30 9.08 6.65
C LEU A 277 -6.15 9.25 7.91
N ILE A 278 -5.56 9.78 8.98
CA ILE A 278 -6.29 10.07 10.23
C ILE A 278 -7.42 11.05 9.99
N ALA A 279 -7.19 12.10 9.20
CA ALA A 279 -8.23 13.05 8.85
C ALA A 279 -9.38 12.39 8.08
N GLU A 280 -9.07 11.51 7.11
CA GLU A 280 -10.09 10.77 6.34
C GLU A 280 -10.87 9.78 7.21
N ILE A 281 -10.19 9.00 8.06
CA ILE A 281 -10.85 8.07 8.99
C ILE A 281 -11.73 8.83 9.98
N THR A 282 -11.29 10.00 10.47
CA THR A 282 -12.09 10.81 11.40
C THR A 282 -13.41 11.28 10.75
N LYS A 283 -13.41 11.60 9.45
CA LYS A 283 -14.64 12.02 8.74
C LYS A 283 -15.67 10.90 8.66
N VAL A 284 -15.22 9.66 8.55
CA VAL A 284 -16.11 8.49 8.41
C VAL A 284 -16.28 7.71 9.71
N ALA A 285 -15.56 8.06 10.78
CA ALA A 285 -15.52 7.28 12.02
C ALA A 285 -16.93 7.04 12.58
N ALA A 286 -17.76 8.08 12.59
CA ALA A 286 -19.13 8.00 13.08
C ALA A 286 -20.04 7.09 12.24
N ALA A 287 -19.69 6.76 11.00
CA ALA A 287 -20.41 5.78 10.22
C ALA A 287 -20.20 4.34 10.74
N PHE A 288 -19.10 4.09 11.46
CA PHE A 288 -18.84 2.80 12.13
C PHE A 288 -19.49 2.73 13.52
N ASP A 289 -19.47 3.84 14.26
CA ASP A 289 -20.01 3.93 15.61
C ASP A 289 -20.35 5.40 15.96
N GLU A 290 -21.61 5.69 16.26
CA GLU A 290 -22.07 7.05 16.60
C GLU A 290 -21.31 7.67 17.79
N SER A 291 -20.74 6.86 18.69
CA SER A 291 -19.91 7.36 19.80
C SER A 291 -18.62 8.05 19.32
N PHE A 292 -18.24 7.87 18.06
CA PHE A 292 -17.13 8.58 17.43
C PHE A 292 -17.49 9.98 16.93
N CYS A 293 -18.76 10.41 17.08
CA CYS A 293 -19.12 11.82 16.90
C CYS A 293 -18.52 12.75 17.96
N ASP A 294 -18.09 12.21 19.11
CA ASP A 294 -17.17 12.92 19.99
C ASP A 294 -15.73 12.66 19.51
N PRO A 295 -15.04 13.66 18.92
CA PRO A 295 -13.66 13.49 18.48
C PRO A 295 -12.71 13.18 19.65
N MET A 296 -13.11 13.45 20.90
CA MET A 296 -12.33 13.16 22.10
C MET A 296 -12.69 11.81 22.74
N SER A 297 -13.54 11.00 22.10
CA SER A 297 -13.86 9.64 22.53
C SER A 297 -12.56 8.84 22.77
N PRO A 298 -12.37 8.25 23.98
CA PRO A 298 -11.16 7.48 24.27
C PRO A 298 -10.92 6.32 23.29
N THR A 299 -11.99 5.72 22.78
CA THR A 299 -11.92 4.64 21.79
C THR A 299 -11.41 5.17 20.44
N LEU A 300 -11.96 6.29 19.95
CA LEU A 300 -11.48 6.92 18.72
C LEU A 300 -10.02 7.35 18.86
N GLN A 301 -9.65 8.00 19.96
CA GLN A 301 -8.26 8.41 20.22
C GLN A 301 -7.30 7.22 20.27
N SER A 302 -7.74 6.07 20.79
CA SER A 302 -6.97 4.82 20.75
C SER A 302 -6.75 4.33 19.30
N ILE A 303 -7.79 4.34 18.48
CA ILE A 303 -7.71 3.96 17.05
C ILE A 303 -6.78 4.91 16.29
N LEU A 304 -6.93 6.23 16.46
CA LEU A 304 -6.07 7.22 15.82
C LEU A 304 -4.60 7.07 16.23
N ASN A 305 -4.33 6.71 17.49
CA ASN A 305 -2.97 6.42 17.95
C ASN A 305 -2.43 5.12 17.36
N GLN A 306 -3.24 4.07 17.20
CA GLN A 306 -2.83 2.85 16.50
C GLN A 306 -2.45 3.15 15.05
N ILE A 307 -3.20 4.03 14.37
CA ILE A 307 -2.87 4.48 13.01
C ILE A 307 -1.53 5.22 12.99
N ARG A 308 -1.28 6.13 13.95
CA ARG A 308 0.04 6.79 14.06
C ARG A 308 1.17 5.80 14.28
N GLN A 309 0.95 4.81 15.15
CA GLN A 309 1.92 3.77 15.46
C GLN A 309 2.24 2.87 14.27
N ALA A 310 1.38 2.81 13.25
CA ALA A 310 1.61 2.06 12.03
C ALA A 310 2.52 2.77 11.01
N SER A 311 2.95 4.02 11.27
CA SER A 311 3.85 4.73 10.36
C SER A 311 5.21 4.04 10.34
N ASP A 312 5.64 3.60 9.16
CA ASP A 312 6.83 2.77 8.93
C ASP A 312 7.85 3.39 7.97
N ILE A 313 7.42 4.41 7.22
CA ILE A 313 8.21 5.06 6.17
C ILE A 313 8.03 6.58 6.23
N MET A 314 8.90 7.33 5.56
CA MET A 314 8.66 8.75 5.29
C MET A 314 7.65 8.92 4.16
N LYS A 315 6.89 10.01 4.17
CA LYS A 315 5.83 10.26 3.16
C LYS A 315 6.30 10.42 1.71
N ASP A 316 7.61 10.61 1.51
CA ASP A 316 8.26 10.62 0.20
C ASP A 316 8.82 9.25 -0.22
N GLY A 317 8.65 8.22 0.62
CA GLY A 317 9.19 6.88 0.42
C GLY A 317 10.63 6.69 0.91
N THR A 318 11.21 7.66 1.63
CA THR A 318 12.58 7.53 2.15
C THR A 318 12.61 7.04 3.60
N GLN A 319 13.83 6.85 4.12
CA GLN A 319 14.10 6.53 5.52
C GLN A 319 15.11 7.52 6.09
N ASP A 320 14.84 8.04 7.29
CA ASP A 320 15.79 8.86 8.05
C ASP A 320 15.69 8.54 9.55
N PRO A 321 16.71 7.92 10.16
CA PRO A 321 16.68 7.49 11.56
C PRO A 321 16.71 8.66 12.55
N ALA A 322 16.91 9.90 12.11
CA ALA A 322 16.83 11.07 12.98
C ALA A 322 15.39 11.51 13.25
N VAL A 323 14.45 11.21 12.35
CA VAL A 323 13.08 11.73 12.36
C VAL A 323 12.04 10.64 12.63
N GLU A 324 10.82 11.05 12.99
CA GLU A 324 9.69 10.12 13.12
C GLU A 324 9.09 9.81 11.74
N CYS A 325 8.67 8.56 11.56
CA CYS A 325 7.93 8.15 10.36
C CYS A 325 6.61 8.94 10.26
N ASN A 326 6.31 9.41 9.05
CA ASN A 326 5.11 10.20 8.76
C ASN A 326 4.34 9.72 7.52
N GLY A 327 4.71 8.55 7.00
CA GLY A 327 4.01 7.81 5.98
C GLY A 327 3.70 6.39 6.45
N ILE A 328 2.67 5.82 5.83
CA ILE A 328 2.27 4.42 5.95
C ILE A 328 2.40 3.80 4.57
N SER A 329 3.25 2.79 4.44
CA SER A 329 3.32 2.02 3.20
C SER A 329 2.03 1.25 2.95
N ILE A 330 1.60 1.20 1.70
CA ILE A 330 0.39 0.48 1.30
C ILE A 330 0.65 -0.38 0.07
N GLY A 331 0.14 -1.60 0.10
CA GLY A 331 0.06 -2.53 -1.01
C GLY A 331 -1.34 -3.11 -1.12
N LEU A 332 -2.00 -2.88 -2.25
CA LEU A 332 -3.31 -3.45 -2.58
C LEU A 332 -3.20 -4.36 -3.80
N GLY A 333 -3.92 -5.47 -3.79
CA GLY A 333 -4.07 -6.33 -4.95
C GLY A 333 -5.30 -5.99 -5.76
N PHE A 334 -5.33 -6.32 -7.05
CA PHE A 334 -6.56 -6.29 -7.83
C PHE A 334 -6.52 -7.28 -9.02
N ASN A 335 -7.70 -7.59 -9.54
CA ASN A 335 -7.90 -8.16 -10.88
C ASN A 335 -8.64 -7.15 -11.74
N ALA A 336 -8.50 -7.26 -13.06
CA ALA A 336 -9.09 -6.31 -13.99
C ALA A 336 -9.76 -6.99 -15.20
N LYS A 337 -10.77 -6.31 -15.75
CA LYS A 337 -11.51 -6.72 -16.94
C LYS A 337 -11.70 -5.55 -17.87
N ALA A 338 -11.71 -5.83 -19.18
CA ALA A 338 -11.94 -4.81 -20.19
C ALA A 338 -13.33 -4.18 -20.05
N VAL A 339 -13.37 -2.87 -20.24
CA VAL A 339 -14.58 -2.03 -20.25
C VAL A 339 -14.40 -0.90 -21.27
N GLN A 340 -15.34 0.04 -21.31
CA GLN A 340 -15.29 1.28 -22.07
C GLN A 340 -15.48 2.47 -21.14
N LEU A 341 -14.85 3.61 -21.44
CA LEU A 341 -15.17 4.87 -20.77
C LEU A 341 -16.57 5.32 -21.20
N GLY A 342 -17.42 5.58 -20.22
CA GLY A 342 -18.76 6.14 -20.39
C GLY A 342 -18.78 7.67 -20.30
N PRO A 343 -19.98 8.26 -20.19
CA PRO A 343 -20.13 9.69 -19.96
C PRO A 343 -19.64 10.09 -18.56
N VAL A 344 -19.42 11.38 -18.33
CA VAL A 344 -19.19 11.87 -16.96
C VAL A 344 -20.47 11.77 -16.15
N ALA A 345 -20.40 11.14 -14.99
CA ALA A 345 -21.53 11.02 -14.07
C ALA A 345 -21.88 12.40 -13.47
N PRO A 346 -23.12 12.61 -13.02
CA PRO A 346 -23.43 13.74 -12.15
C PRO A 346 -22.50 13.74 -10.93
N LYS A 347 -22.14 14.94 -10.45
CA LYS A 347 -21.44 15.04 -9.17
C LYS A 347 -22.27 14.39 -8.07
N GLY A 348 -21.64 13.52 -7.29
CA GLY A 348 -22.28 12.93 -6.13
C GLY A 348 -22.67 14.01 -5.12
N GLU A 349 -23.81 13.83 -4.47
CA GLU A 349 -24.11 14.61 -3.27
C GLU A 349 -23.13 14.20 -2.16
N PRO A 350 -22.61 15.15 -1.36
CA PRO A 350 -21.83 14.79 -0.19
C PRO A 350 -22.66 13.85 0.69
N PRO A 351 -22.07 12.74 1.20
CA PRO A 351 -22.79 11.87 2.11
C PRO A 351 -23.28 12.68 3.32
N PRO A 352 -24.48 12.38 3.85
CA PRO A 352 -25.00 13.07 5.02
C PRO A 352 -24.00 12.94 6.18
N ASP A 353 -23.82 14.03 6.93
CA ASP A 353 -22.95 14.02 8.10
C ASP A 353 -23.55 13.10 9.18
N PRO A 354 -22.91 11.96 9.50
CA PRO A 354 -23.43 11.03 10.49
C PRO A 354 -23.52 11.64 11.90
N CYS A 355 -22.85 12.77 12.14
CA CYS A 355 -22.88 13.51 13.40
C CYS A 355 -23.78 14.74 13.38
N ALA A 356 -24.50 15.01 12.29
CA ALA A 356 -25.48 16.07 12.27
C ALA A 356 -26.61 15.78 13.29
N PRO A 357 -27.08 16.78 14.06
CA PRO A 357 -28.22 16.59 14.95
C PRO A 357 -29.43 16.13 14.13
N MET A 358 -30.08 15.04 14.54
CA MET A 358 -31.36 14.65 13.93
C MET A 358 -32.39 15.78 14.11
N PRO A 359 -33.16 16.12 13.06
CA PRO A 359 -34.13 17.22 13.10
C PRO A 359 -35.29 16.98 14.07
#